data_AF-A0A9P8G110-F1
#
_entry.id   AF-A0A9P8G110-F1
#
_cell.length_a   1.000
_cell.length_b   1.000
_cell.length_c   1.000
_cell.angle_alpha   90.00
_cell.angle_beta   90.00
_cell.angle_gamma   90.00
#
_symmetry.space_group_name_H-M   'P 1'
#
loop_
_entity.id
_entity.type
_entity.pdbx_description
1 polymer ?
#
loop_
_entity_poly.entity_id
_entity_poly.type
_entity_poly.pdbx_seq_one_letter_code
_entity_poly.pdbx_strand_id
1 'polypeptide(L)'
;MGRLSHESSRSSIDTTSNGEGLPLYSDVTVTSPGDLSVPSEKATADEVREFLMQLLIKNRGLHPDHARRIASKWSLGTGRELISYPPRLYAEIFGLEDAWMVYKEAKLFIRTQKQKGKPSGLCK
;
A
#
# COMPACT_ATOMS: atom_id res chain seq x y z
N MET A 1 -45.95 -33.67 27.83
CA MET A 1 -45.38 -35.01 27.55
C MET A 1 -44.72 -34.91 26.19
N GLY A 2 -43.43 -35.12 25.91
CA GLY A 2 -42.38 -35.93 26.53
C GLY A 2 -41.87 -36.94 25.48
N ARG A 3 -40.54 -36.95 25.22
CA ARG A 3 -39.67 -37.91 24.45
C ARG A 3 -39.01 -37.30 23.20
N LEU A 4 -37.70 -37.04 23.11
CA LEU A 4 -36.47 -37.87 23.22
C LEU A 4 -36.05 -38.58 21.91
N SER A 5 -34.95 -38.07 21.36
CA SER A 5 -33.74 -38.76 20.83
C SER A 5 -33.68 -39.43 19.46
N HIS A 6 -32.68 -38.97 18.68
CA HIS A 6 -31.76 -39.65 17.73
C HIS A 6 -32.40 -40.43 16.55
N GLU A 7 -31.86 -40.46 15.33
CA GLU A 7 -30.53 -40.98 14.94
C GLU A 7 -30.08 -40.45 13.56
N SER A 8 -28.77 -40.48 13.35
CA SER A 8 -28.03 -40.19 12.13
C SER A 8 -28.60 -40.80 10.86
N SER A 9 -28.55 -40.03 9.76
CA SER A 9 -28.32 -40.58 8.42
C SER A 9 -27.43 -39.62 7.64
N ARG A 10 -26.16 -40.00 7.54
CA ARG A 10 -25.17 -39.39 6.63
C ARG A 10 -25.61 -39.73 5.20
N SER A 11 -26.03 -38.75 4.41
CA SER A 11 -26.12 -38.95 2.96
C SER A 11 -24.79 -38.54 2.33
N SER A 12 -24.03 -39.54 1.90
CA SER A 12 -22.92 -39.42 0.96
C SER A 12 -23.42 -38.82 -0.35
N ILE A 13 -22.99 -37.60 -0.68
CA ILE A 13 -23.10 -37.09 -2.03
C ILE A 13 -21.85 -37.53 -2.80
N ASP A 14 -22.05 -38.48 -3.71
CA ASP A 14 -21.11 -38.76 -4.78
C ASP A 14 -21.47 -37.79 -5.91
N THR A 15 -20.56 -36.88 -6.26
CA THR A 15 -20.70 -36.03 -7.45
C THR A 15 -19.41 -36.13 -8.24
N THR A 16 -19.48 -37.04 -9.20
CA THR A 16 -18.55 -37.17 -10.29
C THR A 16 -18.73 -36.02 -11.28
N SER A 17 -17.59 -35.39 -11.58
CA SER A 17 -17.22 -34.75 -12.85
C SER A 17 -17.99 -33.50 -13.34
N ASN A 18 -17.21 -32.43 -13.39
CA ASN A 18 -17.15 -31.42 -14.45
C ASN A 18 -18.18 -30.27 -14.47
N GLY A 19 -17.68 -29.05 -14.26
CA GLY A 19 -18.34 -27.83 -14.67
C GLY A 19 -18.08 -26.65 -13.75
N GLU A 20 -17.26 -25.70 -14.20
CA GLU A 20 -17.20 -24.30 -13.77
C GLU A 20 -17.08 -23.96 -12.27
N GLY A 21 -15.91 -24.25 -11.70
CA GLY A 21 -15.38 -23.43 -10.61
C GLY A 21 -14.86 -22.12 -11.19
N LEU A 22 -15.62 -21.03 -11.03
CA LEU A 22 -15.13 -19.66 -11.24
C LEU A 22 -13.73 -19.53 -10.62
N PRO A 23 -12.73 -18.96 -11.31
CA PRO A 23 -11.41 -18.74 -10.71
C PRO A 23 -11.59 -17.81 -9.51
N LEU A 24 -11.57 -18.40 -8.31
CA LEU A 24 -11.56 -17.68 -7.05
C LEU A 24 -10.23 -16.95 -6.99
N TYR A 25 -10.27 -15.65 -7.27
CA TYR A 25 -9.15 -14.72 -7.19
C TYR A 25 -7.88 -15.26 -7.84
N SER A 26 -7.71 -14.99 -9.13
CA SER A 26 -6.37 -14.91 -9.70
C SER A 26 -5.51 -14.10 -8.74
N ASP A 27 -4.48 -14.75 -8.16
CA ASP A 27 -3.49 -14.15 -7.28
C ASP A 27 -3.10 -12.79 -7.85
N VAL A 28 -3.69 -11.74 -7.27
CA VAL A 28 -3.19 -10.39 -7.46
C VAL A 28 -1.81 -10.48 -6.87
N THR A 29 -0.81 -10.56 -7.75
CA THR A 29 0.59 -10.46 -7.38
C THR A 29 0.75 -9.07 -6.81
N VAL A 30 0.52 -8.97 -5.49
CA VAL A 30 0.94 -7.84 -4.68
C VAL A 30 2.43 -7.78 -4.94
N THR A 31 2.82 -6.82 -5.76
CA THR A 31 4.21 -6.57 -6.12
C THR A 31 4.96 -6.57 -4.81
N SER A 32 5.78 -7.61 -4.60
CA SER A 32 6.61 -7.73 -3.40
C SER A 32 7.29 -6.37 -3.24
N PRO A 33 7.25 -5.75 -2.04
CA PRO A 33 7.75 -4.40 -1.87
C PRO A 33 9.25 -4.43 -2.14
N GLY A 34 9.62 -4.19 -3.40
CA GLY A 34 10.99 -3.99 -3.83
C GLY A 34 11.61 -2.91 -2.98
N ASP A 35 12.94 -2.82 -3.02
CA ASP A 35 13.65 -1.78 -2.30
C ASP A 35 13.12 -0.41 -2.72
N LEU A 36 12.28 0.18 -1.85
CA LEU A 36 11.72 1.49 -2.07
C LEU A 36 12.88 2.47 -2.22
N SER A 37 12.84 3.24 -3.29
CA SER A 37 13.77 4.35 -3.51
C SER A 37 12.99 5.66 -3.46
N VAL A 38 13.69 6.74 -3.13
CA VAL A 38 13.08 8.07 -3.20
C VAL A 38 12.86 8.40 -4.68
N PRO A 39 11.66 8.85 -5.09
CA PRO A 39 11.43 9.28 -6.45
C PRO A 39 12.42 10.36 -6.87
N SER A 40 12.89 10.28 -8.11
CA SER A 40 13.68 11.36 -8.72
C SER A 40 12.90 12.67 -8.68
N GLU A 41 13.59 13.81 -8.64
CA GLU A 41 12.92 15.11 -8.72
C GLU A 41 12.08 15.27 -9.99
N LYS A 42 12.47 14.57 -11.07
CA LYS A 42 11.74 14.56 -12.35
C LYS A 42 10.72 13.43 -12.47
N ALA A 43 10.49 12.67 -11.40
CA ALA A 43 9.53 11.58 -11.41
C ALA A 43 8.13 12.11 -11.73
N THR A 44 7.43 11.41 -12.60
CA THR A 44 6.06 11.70 -13.00
C THR A 44 5.09 11.52 -11.82
N ALA A 45 3.88 12.07 -11.95
CA ALA A 45 2.85 11.89 -10.92
C ALA A 45 2.54 10.41 -10.67
N ASP A 46 2.53 9.59 -11.74
CA ASP A 46 2.25 8.16 -11.67
C ASP A 46 3.30 7.41 -10.85
N GLU A 47 4.59 7.70 -11.09
CA GLU A 47 5.69 7.15 -10.31
C GLU A 47 5.63 7.58 -8.84
N VAL A 48 5.22 8.82 -8.57
CA VAL A 48 5.02 9.31 -7.19
C VAL A 48 3.87 8.58 -6.51
N ARG A 49 2.76 8.33 -7.22
CA ARG A 49 1.62 7.58 -6.67
C ARG A 49 2.01 6.15 -6.31
N GLU A 50 2.74 5.47 -7.19
CA GLU A 50 3.21 4.12 -6.93
C GLU A 50 4.12 4.09 -5.70
N PHE A 51 5.07 5.03 -5.61
CA PHE A 51 5.93 5.18 -4.43
C PHE A 51 5.11 5.40 -3.15
N LEU A 52 4.14 6.32 -3.16
CA LEU A 52 3.32 6.62 -1.98
C LEU A 52 2.48 5.40 -1.57
N MET A 53 1.89 4.68 -2.53
CA MET A 53 1.12 3.48 -2.25
C MET A 53 2.01 2.42 -1.56
N GLN A 54 3.16 2.11 -2.13
CA GLN A 54 4.07 1.11 -1.56
C GLN A 54 4.62 1.55 -0.20
N LEU A 55 4.94 2.85 -0.03
CA LEU A 55 5.40 3.42 1.23
C LEU A 55 4.36 3.23 2.35
N LEU A 56 3.09 3.51 2.07
CA LEU A 56 2.01 3.39 3.05
C LEU A 56 1.73 1.93 3.41
N ILE A 57 1.74 1.03 2.43
CA ILE A 57 1.59 -0.42 2.67
C ILE A 57 2.73 -0.90 3.57
N LYS A 58 3.98 -0.55 3.22
CA LYS A 58 5.17 -1.03 3.93
C LYS A 58 5.30 -0.48 5.34
N ASN A 59 5.15 0.83 5.52
CA ASN A 59 5.43 1.47 6.81
C ASN A 59 4.26 1.41 7.79
N ARG A 60 3.04 1.25 7.30
CA ARG A 60 1.82 1.35 8.11
C ARG A 60 0.92 0.13 8.01
N GLY A 61 1.22 -0.83 7.13
CA GLY A 61 0.38 -2.01 6.95
C GLY A 61 -0.99 -1.68 6.37
N LEU A 62 -1.13 -0.58 5.62
CA LEU A 62 -2.39 -0.22 4.99
C LEU A 62 -2.80 -1.29 3.97
N HIS A 63 -4.10 -1.58 3.89
CA HIS A 63 -4.63 -2.42 2.82
C HIS A 63 -4.32 -1.79 1.45
N PRO A 64 -3.90 -2.56 0.43
CA PRO A 64 -3.50 -2.03 -0.87
C PRO A 64 -4.52 -1.09 -1.50
N ASP A 65 -5.82 -1.43 -1.44
CA ASP A 65 -6.87 -0.56 -1.98
C ASP A 65 -7.00 0.77 -1.23
N HIS A 66 -6.77 0.78 0.08
CA HIS A 66 -6.82 2.01 0.85
C HIS A 66 -5.60 2.89 0.55
N ALA A 67 -4.41 2.31 0.48
CA ALA A 67 -3.20 3.01 0.07
C ALA A 67 -3.32 3.57 -1.35
N ARG A 68 -3.91 2.80 -2.28
CA ARG A 68 -4.20 3.26 -3.65
C ARG A 68 -5.15 4.45 -3.66
N ARG A 69 -6.24 4.42 -2.89
CA ARG A 69 -7.17 5.55 -2.78
C ARG A 69 -6.47 6.82 -2.28
N ILE A 70 -5.64 6.70 -1.24
CA ILE A 70 -4.88 7.85 -0.71
C ILE A 70 -3.91 8.37 -1.77
N ALA A 71 -3.07 7.49 -2.33
CA ALA A 71 -2.09 7.85 -3.35
C ALA A 71 -2.73 8.46 -4.61
N SER A 72 -3.92 8.00 -5.02
CA SER A 72 -4.66 8.52 -6.18
C SER A 72 -4.99 10.01 -6.11
N LYS A 73 -5.02 10.59 -4.90
CA LYS A 73 -5.22 12.03 -4.71
C LYS A 73 -4.05 12.87 -5.26
N TRP A 74 -2.88 12.27 -5.44
CA TRP A 74 -1.72 12.92 -6.05
C TRP A 74 -1.81 12.89 -7.58
N SER A 75 -2.42 13.92 -8.16
CA SER A 75 -2.77 13.96 -9.59
C SER A 75 -1.73 14.64 -10.49
N LEU A 76 -1.17 15.77 -10.07
CA LEU A 76 -0.34 16.64 -10.93
C LEU A 76 1.09 16.87 -10.43
N GLY A 77 1.41 16.53 -9.18
CA GLY A 77 2.73 16.79 -8.61
C GLY A 77 3.79 15.82 -9.15
N THR A 78 5.02 16.31 -9.33
CA THR A 78 6.20 15.48 -9.62
C THR A 78 6.93 15.09 -8.34
N GLY A 79 7.99 14.30 -8.45
CA GLY A 79 8.85 13.98 -7.32
C GLY A 79 9.44 15.23 -6.65
N ARG A 80 9.69 16.31 -7.39
CA ARG A 80 10.13 17.59 -6.85
C ARG A 80 9.10 18.19 -5.90
N GLU A 81 7.83 18.20 -6.28
CA GLU A 81 6.73 18.68 -5.44
C GLU A 81 6.62 17.82 -4.17
N LEU A 82 6.71 16.49 -4.30
CA LEU A 82 6.70 15.58 -3.15
C LEU A 82 7.79 15.98 -2.13
N ILE A 83 9.02 16.23 -2.62
CA ILE A 83 10.17 16.58 -1.78
C ILE A 83 10.04 18.00 -1.19
N SER A 84 9.50 18.96 -1.93
CA SER A 84 9.52 20.38 -1.55
C SER A 84 8.27 20.86 -0.82
N TYR A 85 7.11 20.25 -1.07
CA TYR A 85 5.83 20.73 -0.55
C TYR A 85 5.81 20.77 0.99
N PRO A 86 5.29 21.87 1.58
CA PRO A 86 5.06 21.98 3.02
C PRO A 86 3.83 21.16 3.44
N PRO A 87 3.66 20.89 4.75
CA PRO A 87 2.53 20.13 5.27
C PRO A 87 1.15 20.65 4.83
N ARG A 88 1.01 21.97 4.66
CA ARG A 88 -0.26 22.60 4.25
C ARG A 88 -0.73 22.13 2.88
N LEU A 89 0.17 22.02 1.90
CA LEU A 89 -0.19 21.52 0.56
C LEU A 89 -0.56 20.03 0.60
N TYR A 90 0.07 19.23 1.47
CA TYR A 90 -0.38 17.86 1.68
C TYR A 90 -1.81 17.82 2.25
N ALA A 91 -2.16 18.70 3.19
CA ALA A 91 -3.51 18.79 3.75
C ALA A 91 -4.55 19.18 2.68
N GLU A 92 -4.20 20.07 1.75
CA GLU A 92 -5.06 20.43 0.62
C GLU A 92 -5.28 19.26 -0.34
N ILE A 93 -4.26 18.43 -0.59
CA ILE A 93 -4.34 17.29 -1.53
C ILE A 93 -5.04 16.09 -0.89
N PHE A 94 -4.63 15.69 0.32
CA PHE A 94 -5.05 14.43 0.93
C PHE A 94 -6.19 14.61 1.94
N GLY A 95 -6.43 15.82 2.43
CA GLY A 95 -7.27 16.07 3.61
C GLY A 95 -6.47 15.92 4.91
N LEU A 96 -6.94 16.53 6.00
CA LEU A 96 -6.17 16.67 7.25
C LEU A 96 -5.65 15.35 7.82
N GLU A 97 -6.50 14.31 7.87
CA GLU A 97 -6.17 13.01 8.46
C GLU A 97 -5.09 12.27 7.65
N ASP A 98 -5.37 12.02 6.37
CA ASP A 98 -4.44 11.32 5.47
C ASP A 98 -3.13 12.10 5.28
N ALA A 99 -3.21 13.43 5.18
CA ALA A 99 -2.05 14.28 4.89
C ALA A 99 -0.96 14.19 5.95
N TRP A 100 -1.34 14.19 7.23
CA TRP A 100 -0.37 14.09 8.31
C TRP A 100 0.43 12.79 8.20
N MET A 101 -0.25 11.67 7.96
CA MET A 101 0.36 10.37 7.79
C MET A 101 1.29 10.37 6.56
N VAL A 102 0.78 10.74 5.39
CA VAL A 102 1.53 10.73 4.14
C VAL A 102 2.78 11.62 4.23
N TYR A 103 2.63 12.84 4.75
CA TYR A 103 3.74 13.77 4.92
C TYR A 103 4.81 13.20 5.85
N LYS A 104 4.40 12.67 7.01
CA LYS A 104 5.33 12.10 8.00
C LYS A 104 6.13 10.94 7.38
N GLU A 105 5.46 10.00 6.73
CA GLU A 105 6.12 8.84 6.12
C GLU A 105 7.07 9.27 4.99
N ALA A 106 6.60 10.11 4.06
CA ALA A 106 7.40 10.53 2.91
C ALA A 106 8.64 11.29 3.37
N LYS A 107 8.50 12.29 4.26
CA LYS A 107 9.65 13.08 4.72
C LYS A 107 10.62 12.26 5.57
N LEU A 108 10.13 11.37 6.42
CA LEU A 108 10.99 10.48 7.21
C LEU A 108 11.79 9.58 6.28
N PHE A 109 11.14 8.96 5.31
CA PHE A 109 11.79 8.08 4.33
C PHE A 109 12.87 8.81 3.53
N ILE A 110 12.55 9.99 2.98
CA ILE A 110 13.50 10.82 2.21
C ILE A 110 14.72 11.20 3.07
N ARG A 111 14.50 11.57 4.33
CA ARG A 111 15.59 11.92 5.26
C ARG A 111 16.50 10.72 5.53
N THR A 112 15.91 9.55 5.80
CA THR A 112 16.67 8.32 6.07
C THR A 112 17.51 7.90 4.86
N GLN A 113 16.95 7.98 3.65
CA GLN A 113 17.68 7.63 2.44
C GLN A 113 18.82 8.61 2.14
N LYS A 114 18.63 9.90 2.38
CA LYS A 114 19.72 10.90 2.28
C LYS A 114 20.86 10.64 3.24
N GLN A 115 20.58 10.12 4.44
CA GLN A 115 21.63 9.78 5.42
C GLN A 115 22.40 8.52 5.04
N LYS A 116 21.71 7.50 4.49
CA LYS A 116 22.38 6.29 3.99
C LYS A 116 23.31 6.56 2.80
N GLY A 117 22.97 7.54 1.95
CA GLY A 117 23.79 7.92 0.79
C GLY A 117 24.94 8.89 1.08
N LYS A 118 25.07 9.40 2.31
CA LYS A 118 26.19 10.29 2.68
C LYS A 118 27.30 9.43 3.27
N PRO A 119 28.43 9.19 2.57
CA PRO A 119 29.58 8.58 3.23
C PRO A 119 29.97 9.51 4.38
N SER A 120 30.05 8.95 5.59
CA SER A 120 30.60 9.62 6.76
C SER A 120 32.08 9.90 6.49
N GLY A 121 32.36 10.97 5.76
CA GLY A 121 33.72 11.50 5.63
C GLY A 121 34.00 12.38 6.83
N LEU A 122 34.79 11.86 7.79
CA LEU A 122 35.95 12.58 8.33
C LEU A 122 36.86 11.70 9.22
N CYS A 123 38.09 11.53 8.71
CA CYS A 123 39.41 11.49 9.34
C CYS A 123 39.67 10.77 10.68
N LYS A 124 40.59 9.79 10.61
CA LYS A 124 41.92 9.91 11.22
C LYS A 124 42.97 9.43 10.23
#